data_AF-A0A971XUW4-F1
#
_entry.id   AF-A0A971XUW4-F1
#
_cell.length_a   1.000
_cell.length_b   1.000
_cell.length_c   1.000
_cell.angle_alpha   90.00
_cell.angle_beta   90.00
_cell.angle_gamma   90.00
#
_symmetry.space_group_name_H-M   'P 1'
#
loop_
_entity.id
_entity.type
_entity.pdbx_description
1 polymer ?
#
loop_
_entity_poly.entity_id
_entity_poly.type
_entity_poly.pdbx_seq_one_letter_code
_entity_poly.pdbx_strand_id
1 'polypeptide(L)'
;MHRLLERLEAALRGEEGHALTFLLISLGLMMVFAVGIYIVSEATVAKIRVQNAADAAALAGAGMLADCLDLLIFANWVRPFSWWLGFLGPPVQLTILRLRNEVIRYGPDAANARAIQVGWANNKAIIIPVHTPNLGVGYGWLGNLTDRLLGRTGNRFVELAAVQKLRLPKWVHTFLGEQTIPELALNPHARARGIVHGRGMLLPQYSGGLGRID
;
A
#
# COMPACT_ATOMS: atom_id res chain seq x y z
N MET A 1 -55.74 12.90 56.24
CA MET A 1 -55.44 13.13 54.80
C MET A 1 -54.14 13.89 54.57
N HIS A 2 -53.87 15.01 55.27
CA HIS A 2 -52.64 15.80 55.05
C HIS A 2 -51.31 15.04 55.20
N ARG A 3 -51.15 14.21 56.25
CA ARG A 3 -49.92 13.43 56.48
C ARG A 3 -49.65 12.33 55.44
N LEU A 4 -50.67 11.88 54.70
CA LEU A 4 -50.51 10.89 53.63
C LEU A 4 -50.05 11.56 52.32
N LEU A 5 -50.54 12.78 52.05
CA LEU A 5 -50.12 13.60 50.91
C LEU A 5 -48.65 14.02 51.02
N GLU A 6 -48.19 14.49 52.18
CA GLU A 6 -46.77 14.85 52.39
C GLU A 6 -45.81 13.67 52.22
N ARG A 7 -46.22 12.47 52.65
CA ARG A 7 -45.42 11.25 52.48
C ARG A 7 -45.36 10.78 51.03
N LEU A 8 -46.44 10.97 50.27
CA LEU A 8 -46.49 10.69 48.83
C LEU A 8 -45.63 11.67 48.03
N GLU A 9 -45.68 12.97 48.36
CA GLU A 9 -44.83 13.99 47.74
C GLU A 9 -43.33 13.76 48.05
N ALA A 10 -42.99 13.36 49.27
CA ALA A 10 -41.63 13.02 49.64
C ALA A 10 -41.13 11.74 48.95
N ALA A 11 -42.01 10.74 48.76
CA ALA A 11 -41.68 9.52 48.01
C ALA A 11 -41.50 9.80 46.51
N LEU A 12 -42.38 10.62 45.91
CA LEU A 12 -42.28 11.07 44.51
C LEU A 12 -40.99 11.88 44.24
N ARG A 13 -40.64 12.82 45.13
CA ARG A 13 -39.36 13.56 45.03
C ARG A 13 -38.12 12.68 45.21
N GLY A 14 -38.23 11.61 46.01
CA GLY A 14 -37.16 10.62 46.16
C GLY A 14 -36.96 9.76 44.91
N GLU A 15 -38.05 9.38 44.24
CA GLU A 15 -38.03 8.61 42.99
C GLU A 15 -37.53 9.44 41.80
N GLU A 16 -37.86 10.73 41.71
CA GLU A 16 -37.36 11.63 40.67
C GLU A 16 -35.82 11.72 40.67
N GLY A 17 -35.19 11.76 41.85
CA GLY A 17 -33.73 11.78 41.98
C GLY A 17 -33.05 10.48 41.54
N HIS A 18 -33.69 9.33 41.82
CA HIS A 18 -33.21 8.00 41.40
C HIS A 18 -33.40 7.78 39.90
N ALA A 19 -34.53 8.24 39.35
CA ALA A 19 -34.79 8.23 37.91
C ALA A 19 -33.77 9.10 37.15
N LEU A 20 -33.46 10.29 37.65
CA LEU A 20 -32.48 11.20 37.05
C LEU A 20 -31.06 10.60 37.06
N THR A 21 -30.64 9.99 38.17
CA THR A 21 -29.33 9.32 38.26
C THR A 21 -29.24 8.10 37.36
N PHE A 22 -30.29 7.29 37.28
CA PHE A 22 -30.34 6.16 36.35
C PHE A 22 -30.28 6.63 34.88
N LEU A 23 -30.98 7.72 34.56
CA LEU A 23 -30.96 8.31 33.21
C LEU A 23 -29.57 8.86 32.87
N LEU A 24 -28.88 9.53 33.80
CA LEU A 24 -27.49 9.97 33.63
C LEU A 24 -26.51 8.80 33.43
N ILE A 25 -26.64 7.73 34.21
CA ILE A 25 -25.78 6.54 34.09
C ILE A 25 -26.00 5.86 32.74
N SER A 26 -27.25 5.63 32.36
CA SER A 26 -27.60 5.01 31.07
C SER A 26 -27.18 5.86 29.88
N LEU A 27 -27.39 7.18 29.91
CA LEU A 27 -26.93 8.10 28.87
C LEU A 27 -25.40 8.15 28.78
N GLY A 28 -24.71 8.15 29.94
CA GLY A 28 -23.26 8.06 30.00
C GLY A 28 -22.74 6.77 29.38
N LEU A 29 -23.38 5.64 29.69
CA LEU A 29 -23.03 4.33 29.12
C LEU A 29 -23.26 4.30 27.61
N MET A 30 -24.39 4.83 27.12
CA MET A 30 -24.67 4.97 25.69
C MET A 30 -23.64 5.85 24.98
N MET A 31 -23.22 6.97 25.58
CA MET A 31 -22.18 7.83 25.01
C MET A 31 -20.83 7.11 24.90
N VAL A 32 -20.41 6.38 25.94
CA VAL A 32 -19.15 5.61 25.92
C VAL A 32 -19.18 4.55 24.82
N PHE A 33 -20.29 3.83 24.68
CA PHE A 33 -20.47 2.86 23.59
C PHE A 33 -20.46 3.52 22.22
N ALA A 34 -21.15 4.65 22.04
CA ALA A 34 -21.17 5.38 20.77
C ALA A 34 -19.77 5.86 20.36
N VAL A 35 -19.00 6.41 21.31
CA VAL A 35 -17.61 6.83 21.08
C VAL A 35 -16.73 5.62 20.75
N GLY A 36 -16.89 4.50 21.47
CA GLY A 36 -16.17 3.26 21.20
C GLY A 36 -16.42 2.73 19.78
N ILE A 37 -17.69 2.66 19.37
CA ILE A 37 -18.08 2.23 18.01
C ILE A 37 -17.48 3.17 16.95
N TYR A 38 -17.50 4.48 17.19
CA TYR A 38 -16.94 5.47 16.27
C TYR A 38 -15.43 5.28 16.08
N ILE A 39 -14.67 5.14 17.17
CA ILE A 39 -13.21 4.93 17.12
C ILE A 39 -12.89 3.63 16.38
N VAL A 40 -13.58 2.52 16.70
CA VAL A 40 -13.36 1.23 16.05
C VAL A 40 -13.70 1.28 14.57
N SER A 41 -14.78 1.98 14.20
CA SER A 41 -15.20 2.15 12.81
C SER A 41 -14.16 2.93 12.01
N GLU A 42 -13.67 4.06 12.52
CA GLU A 42 -12.61 4.84 11.86
C GLU A 42 -11.30 4.07 11.76
N ALA A 43 -10.90 3.34 12.81
CA ALA A 43 -9.72 2.48 12.76
C ALA A 43 -9.84 1.40 11.68
N THR A 44 -11.03 0.80 11.52
CA THR A 44 -11.31 -0.21 10.51
C THR A 44 -11.26 0.39 9.10
N VAL A 45 -11.90 1.53 8.88
CA VAL A 45 -11.89 2.24 7.60
C VAL A 45 -10.46 2.64 7.23
N ALA A 46 -9.69 3.16 8.20
CA ALA A 46 -8.30 3.52 7.97
C ALA A 46 -7.47 2.28 7.60
N LYS A 47 -7.63 1.15 8.31
CA LYS A 47 -6.96 -0.11 7.96
C LYS A 47 -7.26 -0.57 6.53
N ILE A 48 -8.53 -0.51 6.10
CA ILE A 48 -8.93 -0.84 4.73
C ILE A 48 -8.27 0.11 3.72
N ARG A 49 -8.23 1.42 4.02
CA ARG A 49 -7.58 2.41 3.14
C ARG A 49 -6.09 2.18 3.00
N VAL A 50 -5.40 1.80 4.07
CA VAL A 50 -3.97 1.47 4.04
C VAL A 50 -3.72 0.20 3.24
N GLN A 51 -4.55 -0.83 3.41
CA GLN A 51 -4.43 -2.07 2.63
C GLN A 51 -4.62 -1.80 1.13
N ASN A 52 -5.68 -1.05 0.77
CA ASN A 52 -5.92 -0.69 -0.64
C ASN A 52 -4.78 0.15 -1.23
N ALA A 53 -4.20 1.06 -0.44
CA ALA A 53 -3.04 1.84 -0.88
C ALA A 53 -1.79 0.96 -1.07
N ALA A 54 -1.57 0.00 -0.17
CA ALA A 54 -0.48 -0.96 -0.27
C ALA A 54 -0.63 -1.86 -1.51
N ASP A 55 -1.82 -2.42 -1.74
CA ASP A 55 -2.09 -3.29 -2.88
C ASP A 55 -1.93 -2.52 -4.21
N ALA A 56 -2.46 -1.30 -4.29
CA ALA A 56 -2.29 -0.45 -5.47
C ALA A 56 -0.83 -0.06 -5.70
N ALA A 57 -0.08 0.26 -4.65
CA ALA A 57 1.35 0.56 -4.74
C ALA A 57 2.15 -0.66 -5.22
N ALA A 58 1.86 -1.84 -4.67
CA ALA A 58 2.57 -3.06 -4.99
C ALA A 58 2.31 -3.49 -6.44
N LEU A 59 1.05 -3.40 -6.88
CA LEU A 59 0.67 -3.67 -8.27
C LEU A 59 1.33 -2.68 -9.24
N ALA A 60 1.38 -1.38 -8.88
CA ALA A 60 2.04 -0.38 -9.72
C ALA A 60 3.55 -0.60 -9.83
N GLY A 61 4.21 -0.98 -8.74
CA GLY A 61 5.63 -1.35 -8.76
C GLY A 61 5.90 -2.58 -9.63
N ALA A 62 5.06 -3.61 -9.50
CA ALA A 62 5.14 -4.80 -10.35
C ALA A 62 4.87 -4.49 -11.83
N GLY A 63 3.89 -3.62 -12.12
CA GLY A 63 3.63 -3.14 -13.47
C GLY A 63 4.84 -2.41 -14.07
N MET A 64 5.50 -1.54 -13.31
CA MET A 64 6.71 -0.85 -13.77
C MET A 64 7.86 -1.82 -14.07
N LEU A 65 8.02 -2.89 -13.27
CA LEU A 65 8.99 -3.95 -13.58
C LEU A 65 8.62 -4.71 -14.86
N ALA A 66 7.33 -4.98 -15.07
CA ALA A 66 6.84 -5.62 -16.29
C ALA A 66 7.16 -4.76 -17.52
N ASP A 67 6.88 -3.46 -17.46
CA ASP A 67 7.20 -2.50 -18.51
C ASP A 67 8.72 -2.45 -18.79
N CYS A 68 9.55 -2.51 -17.74
CA CYS A 68 11.00 -2.59 -17.90
C CYS A 68 11.42 -3.88 -18.62
N LEU A 69 10.82 -5.03 -18.32
CA LEU A 69 11.12 -6.30 -18.99
C LEU A 69 10.68 -6.29 -20.45
N ASP A 70 9.50 -5.74 -20.75
CA ASP A 70 9.02 -5.58 -22.12
C ASP A 70 9.94 -4.65 -22.91
N LEU A 71 10.42 -3.56 -22.31
CA LEU A 71 11.40 -2.66 -22.92
C LEU A 71 12.73 -3.38 -23.23
N LEU A 72 13.18 -4.28 -22.35
CA LEU A 72 14.36 -5.11 -22.62
C LEU A 72 14.13 -6.12 -23.77
N ILE A 73 12.90 -6.63 -23.92
CA ILE A 73 12.53 -7.49 -25.06
C ILE A 73 12.53 -6.70 -26.36
N PHE A 74 11.95 -5.50 -26.37
CA PHE A 74 12.02 -4.60 -27.52
C PHE A 74 13.48 -4.30 -27.88
N ALA A 75 14.32 -4.03 -26.88
CA ALA A 75 15.74 -3.84 -27.09
C ALA A 75 16.41 -5.08 -27.70
N ASN A 76 15.96 -6.30 -27.37
CA ASN A 76 16.38 -7.57 -27.99
C ASN A 76 16.00 -7.68 -29.46
N TRP A 77 14.83 -7.21 -29.86
CA TRP A 77 14.40 -7.22 -31.26
C TRP A 77 15.10 -6.18 -32.12
N VAL A 78 15.30 -4.97 -31.59
CA VAL A 78 15.86 -3.87 -32.38
C VAL A 78 17.35 -4.07 -32.66
N ARG A 79 18.08 -4.83 -31.82
CA ARG A 79 19.51 -5.12 -32.05
C ARG A 79 19.78 -5.79 -33.41
N PRO A 80 19.19 -6.95 -33.77
CA PRO A 80 19.39 -7.52 -35.10
C PRO A 80 18.79 -6.65 -36.21
N PHE A 81 17.70 -5.93 -35.94
CA PHE A 81 17.08 -5.03 -36.92
C PHE A 81 17.98 -3.84 -37.28
N SER A 82 18.78 -3.34 -36.33
CA SER A 82 19.67 -2.20 -36.56
C SER A 82 20.75 -2.45 -37.62
N TRP A 83 21.12 -3.71 -37.90
CA TRP A 83 22.02 -4.02 -39.01
C TRP A 83 21.41 -3.72 -40.38
N TRP A 84 20.09 -3.74 -40.50
CA TRP A 84 19.38 -3.41 -41.74
C TRP A 84 19.32 -1.89 -42.00
N LEU A 85 19.65 -1.05 -40.99
CA LEU A 85 19.63 0.41 -41.10
C LEU A 85 20.91 1.02 -41.70
N GLY A 86 21.86 0.20 -42.15
CA GLY A 86 23.08 0.66 -42.80
C GLY A 86 23.88 1.64 -41.93
N PHE A 87 24.06 2.87 -42.40
CA PHE A 87 24.84 3.90 -41.70
C PHE A 87 24.24 4.35 -40.34
N LEU A 88 22.92 4.18 -40.14
CA LEU A 88 22.25 4.47 -38.88
C LEU A 88 22.31 3.31 -37.88
N GLY A 89 22.79 2.13 -38.31
CA GLY A 89 22.88 0.95 -37.45
C GLY A 89 23.77 1.14 -36.21
N PRO A 90 25.04 1.55 -36.36
CA PRO A 90 25.95 1.75 -35.22
C PRO A 90 25.45 2.71 -34.12
N PRO A 91 24.92 3.92 -34.42
CA PRO A 91 24.42 4.82 -33.38
C PRO A 91 23.15 4.27 -32.69
N VAL A 92 22.30 3.55 -33.42
CA VAL A 92 21.13 2.87 -32.83
C VAL A 92 21.56 1.77 -31.87
N GLN A 93 22.57 0.96 -32.23
CA GLN A 93 23.11 -0.08 -31.35
C GLN A 93 23.68 0.49 -30.06
N LEU A 94 24.46 1.58 -30.13
CA LEU A 94 25.02 2.23 -28.95
C LEU A 94 23.92 2.76 -28.02
N THR A 95 22.88 3.39 -28.59
CA THR A 95 21.74 3.89 -27.84
C THR A 95 21.00 2.76 -27.12
N ILE A 96 20.76 1.64 -27.81
CA ILE A 96 20.06 0.48 -27.24
C ILE A 96 20.89 -0.18 -26.13
N LEU A 97 22.21 -0.28 -26.30
CA LEU A 97 23.10 -0.82 -25.28
C LEU A 97 23.08 0.05 -24.02
N ARG A 98 23.12 1.38 -24.17
CA ARG A 98 22.99 2.32 -23.03
C ARG A 98 21.64 2.18 -22.35
N LEU A 99 20.55 2.20 -23.11
CA LEU A 99 19.19 2.05 -22.59
C LEU A 99 19.04 0.74 -21.81
N ARG A 100 19.52 -0.38 -22.35
CA ARG A 100 19.48 -1.67 -21.64
C ARG A 100 20.24 -1.61 -20.31
N ASN A 101 21.45 -1.06 -20.32
CA ASN A 101 22.27 -0.99 -19.11
C ASN A 101 21.61 -0.10 -18.05
N GLU A 102 20.99 1.01 -18.47
CA GLU A 102 20.22 1.87 -17.59
C GLU A 102 18.97 1.17 -17.04
N VAL A 103 18.20 0.48 -17.88
CA VAL A 103 17.01 -0.27 -17.44
C VAL A 103 17.38 -1.40 -16.49
N ILE A 104 18.48 -2.11 -16.73
CA ILE A 104 18.97 -3.17 -15.83
C ILE A 104 19.41 -2.59 -14.49
N ARG A 105 20.06 -1.41 -14.52
CA ARG A 105 20.60 -0.77 -13.32
C ARG A 105 19.53 -0.08 -12.48
N TYR A 106 18.62 0.65 -13.13
CA TYR A 106 17.66 1.55 -12.47
C TYR A 106 16.22 1.06 -12.53
N GLY A 107 15.89 0.04 -13.33
CA GLY A 107 14.54 -0.52 -13.41
C GLY A 107 13.98 -0.95 -12.04
N PRO A 108 14.76 -1.66 -11.20
CA PRO A 108 14.35 -1.97 -9.82
C PRO A 108 14.02 -0.75 -8.97
N ASP A 109 14.86 0.28 -9.03
CA ASP A 109 14.68 1.52 -8.27
C ASP A 109 13.45 2.29 -8.79
N ALA A 110 13.26 2.32 -10.11
CA ALA A 110 12.10 2.94 -10.75
C ALA A 110 10.79 2.25 -10.35
N ALA A 111 10.79 0.92 -10.20
CA ALA A 111 9.65 0.18 -9.70
C ALA A 111 9.30 0.53 -8.25
N ASN A 112 10.30 0.61 -7.37
CA ASN A 112 10.10 1.06 -5.99
C ASN A 112 9.61 2.51 -5.94
N ALA A 113 10.21 3.41 -6.73
CA ALA A 113 9.78 4.80 -6.82
C ALA A 113 8.33 4.91 -7.32
N ARG A 114 7.94 4.10 -8.31
CA ARG A 114 6.57 4.06 -8.81
C ARG A 114 5.59 3.56 -7.76
N ALA A 115 5.96 2.53 -7.01
CA ALA A 115 5.16 2.04 -5.89
C ALA A 115 4.96 3.12 -4.82
N ILE A 116 6.02 3.84 -4.45
CA ILE A 116 5.95 4.96 -3.50
C ILE A 116 5.05 6.08 -4.03
N GLN A 117 5.20 6.46 -5.30
CA GLN A 117 4.39 7.50 -5.92
C GLN A 117 2.90 7.16 -5.91
N VAL A 118 2.53 5.94 -6.30
CA VAL A 118 1.14 5.50 -6.36
C VAL A 118 0.55 5.35 -4.96
N GLY A 119 1.30 4.79 -4.01
CA GLY A 119 0.83 4.68 -2.62
C GLY A 119 0.68 6.04 -1.94
N TRP A 120 1.55 7.02 -2.24
CA TRP A 120 1.37 8.39 -1.74
C TRP A 120 0.13 9.06 -2.35
N ALA A 121 -0.09 8.90 -3.65
CA ALA A 121 -1.28 9.41 -4.32
C ALA A 121 -2.57 8.77 -3.75
N ASN A 122 -2.51 7.49 -3.38
CA ASN A 122 -3.60 6.76 -2.74
C ASN A 122 -3.60 6.95 -1.22
N ASN A 123 -4.34 7.97 -0.76
CA ASN A 123 -4.58 8.26 0.66
C ASN A 123 -3.37 8.79 1.47
N LYS A 124 -2.33 9.32 0.81
CA LYS A 124 -1.12 9.83 1.48
C LYS A 124 -0.47 8.78 2.39
N ALA A 125 -0.51 7.51 1.95
CA ALA A 125 0.16 6.44 2.66
C ALA A 125 1.68 6.60 2.48
N ILE A 126 2.42 6.45 3.56
CA ILE A 126 3.88 6.35 3.53
C ILE A 126 4.21 4.93 3.11
N ILE A 127 4.88 4.78 1.98
CA ILE A 127 5.29 3.48 1.44
C ILE A 127 6.77 3.27 1.75
N ILE A 128 7.07 2.13 2.36
CA ILE A 128 8.41 1.69 2.70
C ILE A 128 8.68 0.41 1.89
N PRO A 129 9.59 0.44 0.91
CA PRO A 129 10.02 -0.77 0.20
C PRO A 129 10.68 -1.73 1.19
N VAL A 130 10.21 -2.97 1.24
CA VAL A 130 10.74 -4.04 2.10
C VAL A 130 11.67 -4.96 1.30
N HIS A 131 11.48 -5.03 -0.01
CA HIS A 131 12.28 -5.83 -0.92
C HIS A 131 12.74 -4.99 -2.12
N THR A 132 14.00 -5.11 -2.51
CA THR A 132 14.52 -4.53 -3.75
C THR A 132 14.38 -5.55 -4.89
N PRO A 133 13.47 -5.32 -5.85
CA PRO A 133 13.20 -6.28 -6.92
C PRO A 133 14.43 -6.52 -7.80
N ASN A 134 14.44 -7.65 -8.51
CA ASN A 134 15.42 -7.92 -9.56
C ASN A 134 14.72 -8.34 -10.84
N LEU A 135 15.12 -7.77 -11.97
CA LEU A 135 14.59 -8.13 -13.30
C LEU A 135 14.93 -9.58 -13.70
N GLY A 136 15.91 -10.22 -13.06
CA GLY A 136 16.22 -11.64 -13.30
C GLY A 136 16.76 -11.90 -14.71
N VAL A 137 17.49 -10.92 -15.26
CA VAL A 137 18.00 -10.94 -16.64
C VAL A 137 19.52 -11.08 -16.66
N GLY A 138 20.06 -11.62 -17.74
CA GLY A 138 21.50 -11.71 -17.95
C GLY A 138 21.89 -11.73 -19.43
N TYR A 139 23.15 -11.44 -19.71
CA TYR A 139 23.68 -11.53 -21.07
C TYR A 139 23.92 -12.99 -21.46
N GLY A 140 23.36 -13.40 -22.59
CA GLY A 140 23.65 -14.66 -23.25
C GLY A 140 24.85 -14.56 -24.21
N TRP A 141 25.15 -15.67 -24.89
CA TRP A 141 26.40 -15.87 -25.64
C TRP A 141 26.61 -14.90 -26.82
N LEU A 142 25.52 -14.36 -27.40
CA LEU A 142 25.56 -13.37 -28.50
C LEU A 142 25.32 -11.92 -27.99
N GLY A 143 25.34 -11.71 -26.67
CA GLY A 143 25.00 -10.45 -26.01
C GLY A 143 23.49 -10.12 -26.01
N ASN A 144 22.64 -11.06 -26.42
CA ASN A 144 21.19 -10.95 -26.23
C ASN A 144 20.85 -11.13 -24.74
N LEU A 145 19.82 -10.44 -24.28
CA LEU A 145 19.33 -10.64 -22.92
C LEU A 145 18.55 -11.95 -22.84
N THR A 146 18.83 -12.71 -21.79
CA THR A 146 18.22 -14.00 -21.49
C THR A 146 17.55 -13.92 -20.13
N ASP A 147 16.44 -14.64 -19.99
CA ASP A 147 15.75 -14.78 -18.73
C ASP A 147 16.47 -15.81 -17.85
N ARG A 148 17.06 -15.38 -16.73
CA ARG A 148 17.75 -16.27 -15.78
C ARG A 148 16.76 -17.05 -14.89
N LEU A 149 15.53 -16.57 -14.78
CA LEU A 149 14.51 -17.18 -13.92
C LEU A 149 13.70 -18.24 -14.66
N LEU A 150 13.91 -18.41 -15.97
CA LEU A 150 13.27 -19.43 -16.82
C LEU A 150 11.73 -19.42 -16.75
N GLY A 151 11.12 -18.26 -16.47
CA GLY A 151 9.67 -18.11 -16.26
C GLY A 151 9.17 -18.34 -14.83
N ARG A 152 10.07 -18.52 -13.86
CA ARG A 152 9.73 -18.47 -12.43
C ARG A 152 9.70 -17.01 -11.97
N THR A 153 8.87 -16.70 -10.99
CA THR A 153 8.80 -15.35 -10.41
C THR A 153 10.12 -14.95 -9.74
N GLY A 154 10.75 -15.87 -9.00
CA GLY A 154 12.04 -15.62 -8.34
C GLY A 154 12.00 -14.33 -7.51
N ASN A 155 12.92 -13.41 -7.81
CA ASN A 155 13.01 -12.09 -7.17
C ASN A 155 12.31 -10.96 -7.97
N ARG A 156 11.47 -11.30 -8.96
CA ARG A 156 10.65 -10.33 -9.72
C ARG A 156 9.38 -9.98 -8.95
N PHE A 157 9.56 -9.47 -7.74
CA PHE A 157 8.46 -8.98 -6.93
C PHE A 157 8.85 -7.71 -6.19
N VAL A 158 7.88 -6.82 -6.09
CA VAL A 158 7.96 -5.62 -5.27
C VAL A 158 7.21 -5.94 -3.99
N GLU A 159 7.88 -5.76 -2.86
CA GLU A 159 7.25 -5.94 -1.56
C GLU A 159 7.42 -4.67 -0.75
N LEU A 160 6.34 -4.24 -0.14
CA LEU A 160 6.29 -2.96 0.55
C LEU A 160 5.38 -3.01 1.76
N ALA A 161 5.67 -2.12 2.71
CA ALA A 161 4.81 -1.79 3.82
C ALA A 161 4.21 -0.40 3.59
N ALA A 162 2.92 -0.26 3.83
CA ALA A 162 2.23 1.01 3.83
C ALA A 162 1.85 1.36 5.27
N VAL A 163 2.07 2.63 5.63
CA VAL A 163 1.67 3.19 6.92
C VAL A 163 0.89 4.47 6.66
N GLN A 164 -0.26 4.62 7.31
CA GLN A 164 -1.03 5.86 7.26
C GLN A 164 -1.22 6.42 8.65
N LYS A 165 -1.11 7.76 8.76
CA LYS A 165 -1.46 8.46 10.00
C LYS A 165 -2.97 8.38 10.22
N LEU A 166 -3.38 7.85 11.37
CA LEU A 166 -4.77 7.84 11.77
C LEU A 166 -5.27 9.29 11.94
N ARG A 167 -6.34 9.66 11.26
CA ARG A 167 -6.96 11.00 11.39
C ARG A 167 -8.14 10.91 12.33
N LEU A 168 -7.87 11.03 13.63
CA LEU A 168 -8.93 11.16 14.61
C LEU A 168 -9.39 12.64 14.70
N PRO A 169 -10.66 12.91 15.01
CA PRO A 169 -11.11 14.24 15.35
C PRO A 169 -10.33 14.80 16.54
N LYS A 170 -10.05 16.11 16.55
CA LYS A 170 -9.26 16.77 17.61
C LYS A 170 -9.79 16.48 19.02
N TRP A 171 -11.11 16.38 19.19
CA TRP A 171 -11.73 16.10 20.49
C TRP A 171 -11.40 14.70 21.01
N VAL A 172 -11.23 13.70 20.13
CA VAL A 172 -10.82 12.34 20.51
C VAL A 172 -9.35 12.32 20.93
N HIS A 173 -8.50 13.12 20.27
CA HIS A 173 -7.10 13.29 20.68
C HIS A 173 -6.98 13.87 22.10
N THR A 174 -7.89 14.78 22.48
CA THR A 174 -7.94 15.31 23.85
C THR A 174 -8.24 14.21 24.90
N PHE A 175 -9.02 13.19 24.54
CA PHE A 175 -9.32 12.04 25.41
C PHE A 175 -8.21 11.00 25.46
N LEU A 176 -7.46 10.82 24.35
CA LEU A 176 -6.35 9.87 24.26
C LEU A 176 -5.02 10.42 24.81
N GLY A 177 -4.97 11.72 25.12
CA GLY A 177 -3.78 12.42 25.58
C GLY A 177 -2.86 12.86 24.43
N GLU A 178 -2.27 14.04 24.56
CA GLU A 178 -1.28 14.54 23.61
C GLU A 178 0.07 13.81 23.77
N GLN A 179 0.63 13.37 22.64
CA GLN A 179 2.05 13.04 22.46
C GLN A 179 2.61 11.87 23.27
N THR A 180 2.24 10.65 22.90
CA THR A 180 3.08 9.49 23.22
C THR A 180 3.45 8.72 21.94
N ILE A 181 4.62 8.07 21.98
CA ILE A 181 5.14 7.08 21.02
C ILE A 181 4.09 6.04 20.51
N PRO A 182 3.01 5.69 21.24
CA PRO A 182 1.88 4.88 20.78
C PRO A 182 1.08 5.44 19.60
N GLU A 183 1.21 6.71 19.20
CA GLU A 183 0.63 7.20 17.94
C GLU A 183 1.16 6.40 16.74
N LEU A 184 2.39 5.87 16.81
CA LEU A 184 2.92 4.95 15.79
C LEU A 184 2.33 3.53 15.92
N ALA A 185 2.05 3.08 17.15
CA ALA A 185 1.53 1.74 17.42
C ALA A 185 0.05 1.57 17.00
N LEU A 186 -0.71 2.66 17.01
CA LEU A 186 -2.09 2.71 16.52
C LEU A 186 -2.22 3.04 15.04
N ASN A 187 -1.11 3.38 14.35
CA ASN A 187 -1.19 3.67 12.93
C ASN A 187 -1.46 2.37 12.15
N PRO A 188 -2.51 2.34 11.33
CA PRO A 188 -2.79 1.20 10.48
C PRO A 188 -1.59 0.97 9.55
N HIS A 189 -1.08 -0.25 9.60
CA HIS A 189 -0.04 -0.74 8.73
C HIS A 189 -0.61 -1.86 7.87
N ALA A 190 -0.18 -1.91 6.62
CA ALA A 190 -0.45 -2.99 5.69
C ALA A 190 0.84 -3.41 5.01
N ARG A 191 0.90 -4.67 4.62
CA ARG A 191 1.96 -5.18 3.75
C ARG A 191 1.30 -5.63 2.46
N ALA A 192 1.99 -5.46 1.35
CA ALA A 192 1.54 -5.89 0.04
C ALA A 192 2.73 -6.38 -0.79
N ARG A 193 2.50 -7.40 -1.61
CA ARG A 193 3.46 -7.93 -2.57
C ARG A 193 2.86 -7.86 -3.96
N GLY A 194 3.58 -7.26 -4.90
CA GLY A 194 3.28 -7.26 -6.32
C GLY A 194 4.27 -8.17 -7.02
N ILE A 195 3.79 -9.09 -7.84
CA ILE A 195 4.60 -10.07 -8.58
C ILE A 195 4.52 -9.77 -10.06
N VAL A 196 5.61 -10.04 -10.77
CA VAL A 196 5.62 -9.95 -12.23
C VAL A 196 5.39 -11.34 -12.82
N HIS A 197 4.36 -11.46 -13.65
CA HIS A 197 4.05 -12.64 -14.44
C HIS A 197 4.62 -12.50 -15.84
N GLY A 198 5.09 -13.61 -16.41
CA GLY A 198 5.64 -13.65 -17.76
C GLY A 198 6.86 -14.57 -17.84
N ARG A 199 7.25 -14.94 -19.06
CA ARG A 199 8.34 -15.88 -19.29
C ARG A 199 9.16 -15.51 -20.51
N GLY A 200 10.47 -15.62 -20.35
CA GLY A 200 11.41 -15.53 -21.47
C GLY A 200 11.69 -14.10 -21.91
N MET A 201 12.46 -13.96 -22.98
CA MET A 201 12.93 -12.67 -23.51
C MET A 201 12.62 -12.51 -25.00
N LEU A 202 11.56 -13.18 -25.45
CA LEU A 202 11.19 -13.28 -26.85
C LEU A 202 9.93 -12.48 -27.21
N LEU A 203 8.94 -12.38 -26.32
CA LEU A 203 7.67 -11.69 -26.57
C LEU A 203 7.35 -10.73 -25.42
N PRO A 204 6.95 -9.46 -25.70
CA PRO A 204 6.56 -8.50 -24.68
C PRO A 204 5.16 -8.82 -24.17
N GLN A 205 5.10 -9.58 -23.08
CA GLN A 205 3.86 -10.09 -22.47
C GLN A 205 3.96 -10.11 -20.95
N TYR A 206 4.89 -9.33 -20.36
CA TYR A 206 4.99 -9.27 -18.92
C TYR A 206 3.82 -8.49 -18.34
N SER A 207 3.32 -8.93 -17.18
CA SER A 207 2.23 -8.25 -16.48
C SER A 207 2.47 -8.20 -14.98
N GLY A 208 2.07 -7.10 -14.35
CA GLY A 208 2.04 -6.99 -12.90
C GLY A 208 0.79 -7.64 -12.32
N GLY A 209 0.94 -8.35 -11.21
CA GLY A 209 -0.15 -8.96 -10.45
C GLY A 209 0.07 -8.82 -8.95
N LEU A 210 -0.96 -9.11 -8.15
CA LEU A 210 -0.83 -9.19 -6.70
C LEU A 210 -0.30 -10.57 -6.31
N GLY A 211 0.71 -10.58 -5.44
CA GLY A 211 1.31 -11.77 -4.87
C GLY A 211 0.87 -12.00 -3.44
N ARG A 212 0.92 -13.26 -3.02
CA ARG A 212 0.69 -13.63 -1.62
C ARG A 212 1.89 -13.21 -0.76
N ILE A 213 1.60 -12.69 0.42
CA ILE A 213 2.58 -12.40 1.47
C ILE A 213 2.62 -13.63 2.36
N ASP A 214 3.82 -14.17 2.56
CA ASP A 214 4.07 -15.32 3.41
C ASP A 214 4.41 -14.89 4.85
#